data_AF-A0A5C5YUA8-F1
#
_entry.id   AF-A0A5C5YUA8-F1
#
_cell.length_a   1.000
_cell.length_b   1.000
_cell.length_c   1.000
_cell.angle_alpha   90.00
_cell.angle_beta   90.00
_cell.angle_gamma   90.00
#
_symmetry.space_group_name_H-M   'P 1'
#
loop_
_entity.id
_entity.type
_entity.pdbx_description
1 polymer ?
#
loop_
_entity_poly.entity_id
_entity_poly.type
_entity_poly.pdbx_seq_one_letter_code
_entity_poly.pdbx_strand_id
1 'polypeptide(L)'
;MLTDWAMLQQTQLNDLSGSNIECWRCTEMAFESADETNPVWRHPSVNAIQCAIVDALIDGRWRRFYTLAGDAPAADWGVVVGHAPAELEPVAADSTIYRNFLLSSLPCGAISSIYLDTDSCGMVGRIELQIGNDCVSLAASEVYDNGTGGFRIADYDESILVQLNNRIPGCG
;
A
#
# COMPACT_ATOMS: atom_id res chain seq x y z
N MET A 1 -9.91 9.21 -22.40
CA MET A 1 -10.57 7.90 -22.60
C MET A 1 -9.84 6.94 -21.69
N LEU A 2 -10.54 6.26 -20.79
CA LEU A 2 -9.91 5.25 -19.93
C LEU A 2 -9.33 4.13 -20.81
N THR A 3 -8.15 3.63 -20.45
CA THR A 3 -7.61 2.43 -21.08
C THR A 3 -8.36 1.20 -20.58
N ASP A 4 -8.40 0.13 -21.38
CA ASP A 4 -8.99 -1.15 -20.95
C ASP A 4 -8.35 -1.66 -19.66
N TRP A 5 -7.05 -1.39 -19.49
CA TRP A 5 -6.31 -1.71 -18.28
C TRP A 5 -6.82 -0.94 -17.05
N ALA A 6 -6.94 0.39 -17.13
CA ALA A 6 -7.41 1.21 -16.02
C ALA A 6 -8.83 0.81 -15.59
N MET A 7 -9.71 0.51 -16.56
CA MET A 7 -11.05 0.01 -16.26
C MET A 7 -11.03 -1.35 -15.55
N LEU A 8 -10.16 -2.27 -15.98
CA LEU A 8 -10.00 -3.58 -15.34
C LEU A 8 -9.54 -3.41 -13.88
N GLN A 9 -8.56 -2.55 -13.63
CA GLN A 9 -8.04 -2.29 -12.29
C GLN A 9 -9.10 -1.71 -11.36
N GLN A 10 -9.81 -0.68 -11.81
CA GLN A 10 -10.91 -0.10 -11.04
C GLN A 10 -12.02 -1.11 -10.76
N THR A 11 -12.35 -1.97 -11.75
CA THR A 11 -13.35 -3.03 -11.55
C THR A 11 -12.90 -4.02 -10.48
N GLN A 12 -11.67 -4.53 -10.59
CA GLN A 12 -11.11 -5.48 -9.63
C GLN A 12 -11.05 -4.95 -8.20
N LEU A 13 -10.76 -3.65 -8.04
CA LEU A 13 -10.76 -2.99 -6.74
C LEU A 13 -12.19 -2.79 -6.21
N ASN A 14 -13.12 -2.30 -7.03
CA ASN A 14 -14.51 -2.10 -6.63
C ASN A 14 -15.22 -3.42 -6.29
N ASP A 15 -14.84 -4.52 -6.95
CA ASP A 15 -15.38 -5.87 -6.69
C ASP A 15 -15.05 -6.40 -5.29
N LEU A 16 -14.11 -5.77 -4.56
CA LEU A 16 -13.85 -6.08 -3.15
C LEU A 16 -14.95 -5.55 -2.22
N SER A 17 -15.83 -4.66 -2.68
CA SER A 17 -16.89 -4.11 -1.86
C SER A 17 -17.82 -5.21 -1.36
N GLY A 18 -18.07 -5.25 -0.05
CA GLY A 18 -18.86 -6.28 0.62
C GLY A 18 -18.07 -7.53 1.03
N SER A 19 -16.84 -7.71 0.53
CA SER A 19 -15.97 -8.79 1.00
C SER A 19 -15.50 -8.56 2.43
N ASN A 20 -15.20 -9.66 3.13
CA ASN A 20 -14.73 -9.62 4.51
C ASN A 20 -13.21 -9.77 4.59
N ILE A 21 -12.55 -8.78 5.18
CA ILE A 21 -11.12 -8.85 5.51
C ILE A 21 -10.94 -9.54 6.86
N GLU A 22 -10.06 -10.53 6.90
CA GLU A 22 -9.79 -11.35 8.08
C GLU A 22 -8.47 -10.99 8.76
N CYS A 23 -7.45 -10.63 7.97
CA CYS A 23 -6.16 -10.16 8.49
C CYS A 23 -5.33 -9.47 7.41
N TRP A 24 -4.27 -8.78 7.87
CA TRP A 24 -3.36 -8.02 7.04
C TRP A 24 -1.91 -8.40 7.33
N ARG A 25 -1.08 -8.40 6.29
CA ARG A 25 0.37 -8.50 6.40
C ARG A 25 1.02 -7.67 5.31
N CYS A 26 2.28 -7.30 5.49
CA CYS A 26 3.03 -6.59 4.47
C CYS A 26 4.50 -7.00 4.49
N THR A 27 5.16 -6.69 3.38
CA THR A 27 6.61 -6.49 3.39
C THR A 27 6.82 -4.98 3.52
N GLU A 28 7.14 -4.56 4.73
CA GLU A 28 7.46 -3.18 5.05
C GLU A 28 8.80 -2.81 4.44
N MET A 29 8.91 -1.57 3.97
CA MET A 29 10.11 -0.97 3.41
C MET A 29 10.53 0.23 4.26
N ALA A 30 11.82 0.36 4.53
CA ALA A 30 12.39 1.51 5.20
C ALA A 30 12.32 2.75 4.30
N PHE A 31 12.14 3.94 4.89
CA PHE A 31 12.13 5.22 4.15
C PHE A 31 13.51 5.58 3.62
N GLU A 32 14.56 5.15 4.35
CA GLU A 32 15.95 5.37 3.98
C GLU A 32 16.81 4.33 4.69
N SER A 33 17.95 4.00 4.08
CA SER A 33 19.04 3.33 4.78
C SER A 33 20.38 3.82 4.22
N ALA A 34 20.82 5.00 4.66
CA ALA A 34 22.01 5.68 4.12
C ALA A 34 23.29 4.82 4.18
N ASP A 35 23.37 3.89 5.12
CA ASP A 35 24.50 2.97 5.32
C ASP A 35 24.10 1.49 5.20
N GLU A 36 22.87 1.21 4.77
CA GLU A 36 22.27 -0.13 4.74
C GLU A 36 22.31 -0.87 6.09
N THR A 37 22.61 -0.21 7.21
CA THR A 37 22.71 -0.84 8.55
C THR A 37 21.77 -0.22 9.57
N ASN A 38 21.37 1.03 9.36
CA ASN A 38 20.46 1.78 10.23
C ASN A 38 19.22 2.26 9.46
N PRO A 39 18.35 1.34 9.02
CA PRO A 39 17.13 1.68 8.29
C PRO A 39 16.20 2.57 9.12
N VAL A 40 15.72 3.66 8.50
CA VAL A 40 14.71 4.55 9.06
C VAL A 40 13.33 4.04 8.67
N TRP A 41 12.65 3.37 9.60
CA TRP A 41 11.31 2.82 9.34
C TRP A 41 10.19 3.84 9.54
N ARG A 42 10.40 4.85 10.39
CA ARG A 42 9.35 5.81 10.80
C ARG A 42 9.96 7.18 10.98
N HIS A 43 9.15 8.21 10.72
CA HIS A 43 9.50 9.60 10.99
C HIS A 43 8.25 10.40 11.37
N PRO A 44 8.33 11.34 12.33
CA PRO A 44 7.17 12.13 12.78
C PRO A 44 6.48 12.95 11.68
N SER A 45 7.16 13.24 10.57
CA SER A 45 6.57 13.97 9.44
C SER A 45 5.80 13.08 8.45
N VAL A 46 5.82 11.76 8.63
CA VAL A 46 5.20 10.80 7.71
C VAL A 46 4.12 10.02 8.45
N ASN A 47 2.86 10.28 8.13
CA ASN A 47 1.71 9.66 8.77
C ASN A 47 1.31 8.33 8.10
N ALA A 48 2.28 7.51 7.71
CA ALA A 48 2.05 6.24 7.03
C ALA A 48 3.14 5.21 7.35
N ILE A 49 2.87 3.96 7.01
CA ILE A 49 3.89 2.91 6.86
C ILE A 49 4.16 2.74 5.38
N GLN A 50 5.43 2.63 4.98
CA GLN A 50 5.80 2.29 3.60
C GLN A 50 5.93 0.77 3.47
N CYS A 51 5.29 0.21 2.47
CA CYS A 51 5.28 -1.22 2.18
C CYS A 51 5.61 -1.44 0.70
N ALA A 52 6.48 -2.39 0.39
CA ALA A 52 6.65 -2.84 -1.00
C ALA A 52 5.38 -3.55 -1.49
N ILE A 53 4.76 -4.33 -0.61
CA ILE A 53 3.51 -5.05 -0.87
C ILE A 53 2.65 -5.09 0.39
N VAL A 54 1.33 -5.14 0.20
CA VAL A 54 0.36 -5.36 1.28
C VAL A 54 -0.52 -6.53 0.89
N ASP A 55 -0.55 -7.59 1.68
CA ASP A 55 -1.47 -8.69 1.50
C ASP A 55 -2.62 -8.60 2.51
N ALA A 56 -3.85 -8.85 2.05
CA ALA A 56 -5.03 -9.00 2.89
C ALA A 56 -5.65 -10.39 2.67
N LEU A 57 -6.06 -11.05 3.75
CA LEU A 57 -6.87 -12.26 3.66
C LEU A 57 -8.33 -11.83 3.51
N ILE A 58 -8.90 -12.04 2.33
CA ILE A 58 -10.24 -11.59 1.94
C ILE A 58 -11.07 -12.82 1.57
N ASP A 59 -12.16 -13.06 2.29
CA ASP A 59 -13.06 -14.21 2.09
C ASP A 59 -12.28 -15.55 1.97
N GLY A 60 -11.34 -15.78 2.89
CA GLY A 60 -10.47 -16.96 2.93
C GLY A 60 -9.39 -17.02 1.84
N ARG A 61 -9.16 -15.96 1.07
CA ARG A 61 -8.14 -15.91 0.00
C ARG A 61 -7.22 -14.72 0.15
N TRP A 62 -5.92 -14.97 0.04
CA TRP A 62 -4.94 -13.90 0.06
C TRP A 62 -5.00 -13.08 -1.23
N ARG A 63 -5.09 -11.76 -1.08
CA ARG A 63 -5.03 -10.76 -2.15
C ARG A 63 -3.84 -9.83 -1.91
N ARG A 64 -3.06 -9.55 -2.94
CA ARG A 64 -1.91 -8.64 -2.88
C ARG A 64 -2.28 -7.28 -3.47
N PHE A 65 -2.08 -6.23 -2.70
CA PHE A 65 -1.97 -4.87 -3.19
C PHE A 65 -0.49 -4.57 -3.43
N TYR A 66 -0.18 -4.03 -4.60
CA TYR A 66 1.17 -3.61 -5.01
C TYR A 66 1.04 -2.44 -6.00
N THR A 67 2.15 -1.75 -6.27
CA THR A 67 2.20 -0.70 -7.29
C THR A 67 2.89 -1.19 -8.57
N LEU A 68 2.54 -0.54 -9.68
CA LEU A 68 3.34 -0.56 -10.89
C LEU A 68 4.07 0.77 -11.01
N ALA A 69 5.39 0.72 -11.18
CA ALA A 69 6.23 1.90 -11.33
C ALA A 69 5.90 2.65 -12.63
N GLY A 70 5.64 3.96 -12.52
CA GLY A 70 5.33 4.84 -13.65
C GLY A 70 6.54 5.35 -14.43
N ASP A 71 7.63 4.57 -14.53
CA ASP A 71 8.94 5.04 -15.04
C ASP A 71 8.96 5.51 -16.49
N ALA A 72 7.89 5.23 -17.26
CA ALA A 72 7.71 5.75 -18.60
C ALA A 72 6.40 6.56 -18.71
N PRO A 73 6.36 7.63 -19.53
CA PRO A 73 5.17 8.49 -19.72
C PRO A 73 3.89 7.80 -20.20
N ALA A 74 3.98 6.53 -20.61
CA ALA A 74 2.87 5.70 -21.05
C ALA A 74 2.80 4.36 -20.28
N ALA A 75 3.57 4.22 -19.20
CA ALA A 75 3.49 3.04 -18.35
C ALA A 75 2.19 3.06 -17.55
N ASP A 76 1.58 1.89 -17.40
CA ASP A 76 0.52 1.70 -16.42
C ASP A 76 1.12 1.86 -15.03
N TRP A 77 0.49 2.67 -14.18
CA TRP A 77 0.93 2.93 -12.82
C TRP A 77 -0.23 2.87 -11.83
N GLY A 78 0.12 2.82 -10.54
CA GLY A 78 -0.85 2.95 -9.45
C GLY A 78 -1.09 1.65 -8.70
N VAL A 79 -2.09 1.67 -7.81
CA VAL A 79 -2.44 0.55 -6.95
C VAL A 79 -3.18 -0.51 -7.75
N VAL A 80 -2.66 -1.73 -7.69
CA VAL A 80 -3.22 -2.93 -8.34
C VAL A 80 -3.55 -3.96 -7.27
N VAL A 81 -4.61 -4.75 -7.49
CA VAL A 81 -4.94 -5.90 -6.64
C VAL A 81 -4.87 -7.23 -7.41
N GLY A 82 -4.07 -8.16 -6.91
CA GLY A 82 -3.86 -9.48 -7.50
C GLY A 82 -4.02 -10.63 -6.51
N HIS A 83 -3.71 -11.84 -6.97
CA HIS A 83 -3.61 -13.01 -6.11
C HIS A 83 -2.31 -12.96 -5.30
N ALA A 84 -2.39 -13.21 -3.99
CA ALA A 84 -1.22 -13.36 -3.13
C ALA A 84 -0.93 -14.85 -2.83
N PRO A 85 0.34 -15.23 -2.59
CA PRO A 85 0.67 -16.55 -2.07
C PRO A 85 0.04 -16.78 -0.69
N ALA A 86 -0.19 -18.05 -0.31
CA ALA A 86 -0.75 -18.38 1.00
C ALA A 86 0.14 -17.92 2.16
N GLU A 87 1.45 -17.94 1.95
CA GLU A 87 2.47 -17.52 2.90
C GLU A 87 3.17 -16.26 2.38
N LEU A 88 3.62 -15.40 3.28
CA LEU A 88 4.39 -14.22 2.90
C LEU A 88 5.79 -14.67 2.51
N GLU A 89 6.26 -14.17 1.37
CA GLU A 89 7.59 -14.51 0.86
C GLU A 89 8.65 -14.08 1.88
N PRO A 90 9.65 -14.93 2.19
CA PRO A 90 10.71 -14.54 3.11
C PRO A 90 11.48 -13.35 2.54
N VAL A 91 11.70 -12.34 3.38
CA VAL A 91 12.68 -11.30 3.06
C VAL A 91 14.07 -11.92 3.06
N ALA A 92 14.89 -11.59 2.07
CA ALA A 92 16.27 -12.08 1.98
C ALA A 92 17.05 -11.73 3.25
N ALA A 93 17.87 -12.67 3.75
CA ALA A 93 18.54 -12.53 5.04
C ALA A 93 19.58 -11.39 5.07
N ASP A 94 20.06 -10.96 3.92
CA ASP A 94 20.97 -9.85 3.69
C ASP A 94 20.24 -8.53 3.39
N SER A 95 18.90 -8.54 3.30
CA SER A 95 18.14 -7.31 3.15
C SER A 95 18.07 -6.55 4.47
N THR A 96 18.41 -5.27 4.41
CA THR A 96 18.41 -4.39 5.57
C THR A 96 17.31 -3.33 5.53
N ILE A 97 16.63 -3.21 4.39
CA ILE A 97 15.57 -2.21 4.16
C ILE A 97 14.17 -2.81 4.06
N TYR A 98 14.04 -4.14 4.03
CA TYR A 98 12.76 -4.83 4.01
C TYR A 98 12.56 -5.67 5.26
N ARG A 99 11.32 -5.77 5.73
CA ARG A 99 10.93 -6.74 6.76
C ARG A 99 9.49 -7.17 6.60
N ASN A 100 9.22 -8.43 6.92
CA ASN A 100 7.86 -8.92 6.98
C ASN A 100 7.20 -8.47 8.29
N PHE A 101 5.98 -7.95 8.19
CA PHE A 101 5.26 -7.36 9.32
C PHE A 101 3.77 -7.72 9.27
N LEU A 102 3.19 -8.04 10.42
CA LEU A 102 1.74 -8.20 10.55
C LEU A 102 1.13 -6.84 10.87
N LEU A 103 0.20 -6.39 10.04
CA LEU A 103 -0.49 -5.12 10.24
C LEU A 103 -1.72 -5.31 11.15
N SER A 104 -1.49 -5.84 12.35
CA SER A 104 -2.55 -6.22 13.31
C SER A 104 -3.38 -5.03 13.82
N SER A 105 -2.90 -3.81 13.65
CA SER A 105 -3.63 -2.59 13.97
C SER A 105 -4.67 -2.19 12.93
N LEU A 106 -4.61 -2.75 11.71
CA LEU A 106 -5.61 -2.46 10.69
C LEU A 106 -6.93 -3.18 10.98
N PRO A 107 -8.08 -2.54 10.70
CA PRO A 107 -9.39 -3.13 10.96
C PRO A 107 -9.62 -4.37 10.09
N CYS A 108 -10.34 -5.33 10.66
CA CYS A 108 -10.86 -6.50 9.97
C CYS A 108 -12.40 -6.44 9.96
N GLY A 109 -13.03 -7.05 8.96
CA GLY A 109 -14.48 -7.02 8.77
C GLY A 109 -14.87 -6.75 7.32
N ALA A 110 -16.18 -6.56 7.10
CA ALA A 110 -16.72 -6.26 5.79
C ALA A 110 -16.28 -4.88 5.29
N ILE A 111 -15.85 -4.81 4.04
CA ILE A 111 -15.61 -3.56 3.33
C ILE A 111 -16.96 -2.95 2.97
N SER A 112 -17.37 -1.88 3.65
CA SER A 112 -18.68 -1.24 3.41
C SER A 112 -18.70 -0.32 2.19
N SER A 113 -17.55 0.27 1.86
CA SER A 113 -17.40 1.12 0.69
C SER A 113 -15.94 1.23 0.27
N ILE A 114 -15.73 1.49 -1.01
CA ILE A 114 -14.42 1.72 -1.61
C ILE A 114 -14.47 3.06 -2.32
N TYR A 115 -13.49 3.91 -2.06
CA TYR A 115 -13.24 5.12 -2.82
C TYR A 115 -11.92 4.99 -3.55
N LEU A 116 -11.92 5.34 -4.83
CA LEU A 116 -10.75 5.32 -5.69
C LEU A 116 -10.43 6.77 -6.07
N ASP A 117 -9.20 7.19 -5.76
CA ASP A 117 -8.64 8.45 -6.23
C ASP A 117 -7.85 8.17 -7.51
N THR A 118 -8.32 8.72 -8.63
CA THR A 118 -7.79 8.42 -9.96
C THR A 118 -7.31 9.68 -10.66
N ASP A 119 -6.24 9.54 -11.45
CA ASP A 119 -5.77 10.61 -12.32
C ASP A 119 -6.69 10.82 -13.56
N SER A 120 -6.27 11.71 -14.46
CA SER A 120 -6.98 11.98 -15.72
C SER A 120 -7.04 10.80 -16.70
N CYS A 121 -6.18 9.80 -16.53
CA CYS A 121 -6.12 8.58 -17.33
C CYS A 121 -6.92 7.43 -16.71
N GLY A 122 -7.36 7.58 -15.45
CA GLY A 122 -8.07 6.57 -14.68
C GLY A 122 -7.16 5.62 -13.89
N MET A 123 -5.87 5.92 -13.78
CA MET A 123 -4.93 5.17 -12.95
C MET A 123 -5.21 5.45 -11.48
N VAL A 124 -5.21 4.40 -10.66
CA VAL A 124 -5.61 4.48 -9.25
C VAL A 124 -4.40 4.87 -8.41
N GLY A 125 -4.30 6.14 -8.03
CA GLY A 125 -3.23 6.62 -7.15
C GLY A 125 -3.44 6.24 -5.70
N ARG A 126 -4.70 6.11 -5.27
CA ARG A 126 -5.04 5.76 -3.89
C ARG A 126 -6.38 5.05 -3.82
N ILE A 127 -6.47 4.11 -2.89
CA ILE A 127 -7.71 3.46 -2.50
C ILE A 127 -8.00 3.73 -1.03
N GLU A 128 -9.25 4.00 -0.72
CA GLU A 128 -9.74 4.11 0.65
C GLU A 128 -10.81 3.03 0.87
N LEU A 129 -10.57 2.17 1.86
CA LEU A 129 -11.43 1.05 2.24
C LEU A 129 -12.09 1.38 3.57
N GLN A 130 -13.41 1.52 3.57
CA GLN A 130 -14.17 1.69 4.80
C GLN A 130 -14.50 0.33 5.40
N ILE A 131 -14.04 0.07 6.62
CA ILE A 131 -14.21 -1.20 7.33
C ILE A 131 -14.73 -0.88 8.73
N GLY A 132 -16.03 -1.10 8.96
CA GLY A 132 -16.68 -0.60 10.16
C GLY A 132 -16.61 0.94 10.25
N ASN A 133 -16.07 1.47 11.34
CA ASN A 133 -15.88 2.92 11.53
C ASN A 133 -14.51 3.42 11.07
N ASP A 134 -13.63 2.52 10.63
CA ASP A 134 -12.25 2.83 10.29
C ASP A 134 -12.08 2.92 8.77
N CYS A 135 -11.22 3.84 8.34
CA CYS A 135 -10.80 3.99 6.95
C CYS A 135 -9.33 3.58 6.82
N VAL A 136 -9.08 2.60 5.95
CA VAL A 136 -7.72 2.19 5.54
C VAL A 136 -7.42 2.80 4.19
N SER A 137 -6.37 3.62 4.11
CA SER A 137 -5.89 4.20 2.85
C SER A 137 -4.63 3.48 2.40
N LEU A 138 -4.61 3.02 1.14
CA LEU A 138 -3.40 2.53 0.46
C LEU A 138 -3.12 3.46 -0.73
N ALA A 139 -1.98 4.14 -0.71
CA ALA A 139 -1.58 5.07 -1.77
C ALA A 139 -0.33 4.57 -2.48
N ALA A 140 -0.29 4.64 -3.81
CA ALA A 140 0.91 4.40 -4.61
C ALA A 140 1.84 5.60 -4.45
N SER A 141 2.77 5.52 -3.52
CA SER A 141 3.68 6.61 -3.17
C SER A 141 4.89 6.11 -2.40
N GLU A 142 6.00 6.82 -2.51
CA GLU A 142 7.26 6.50 -1.82
C GLU A 142 7.78 7.68 -1.01
N VAL A 143 8.36 7.36 0.14
CA VAL A 143 8.99 8.31 1.04
C VAL A 143 10.46 8.46 0.68
N TYR A 144 10.87 9.71 0.45
CA TYR A 144 12.26 10.06 0.16
C TYR A 144 12.78 11.08 1.17
N ASP A 145 14.06 10.98 1.53
CA ASP A 145 14.76 12.06 2.24
C ASP A 145 14.76 13.33 1.37
N ASN A 146 14.53 14.49 2.01
CA ASN A 146 14.42 15.78 1.34
C ASN A 146 15.70 16.63 1.38
N GLY A 147 16.81 16.08 1.90
CA GLY A 147 18.12 16.70 2.07
C GLY A 147 18.22 17.66 3.27
N THR A 148 17.15 17.82 4.06
CA THR A 148 17.07 18.79 5.17
C THR A 148 16.70 18.16 6.51
N GLY A 149 16.88 16.84 6.64
CA GLY A 149 16.53 16.08 7.84
C GLY A 149 15.03 15.81 7.99
N GLY A 150 14.30 15.83 6.87
CA GLY A 150 12.90 15.45 6.81
C GLY A 150 12.61 14.62 5.57
N PHE A 151 11.35 14.24 5.41
CA PHE A 151 10.93 13.39 4.31
C PHE A 151 9.90 14.09 3.43
N ARG A 152 9.93 13.78 2.14
CA ARG A 152 8.92 14.12 1.16
C ARG A 152 8.24 12.83 0.68
N ILE A 153 6.99 12.94 0.24
CA ILE A 153 6.29 11.83 -0.41
C ILE A 153 6.30 12.12 -1.92
N ALA A 154 6.74 11.15 -2.70
CA ALA A 154 6.57 11.15 -4.15
C ALA A 154 5.36 10.29 -4.48
N ASP A 155 4.40 10.87 -5.20
CA ASP A 155 3.28 10.09 -5.72
C ASP A 155 3.74 9.22 -6.90
N TYR A 156 3.05 8.09 -7.09
CA TYR A 156 3.16 7.21 -8.27
C TYR A 156 4.44 6.40 -8.39
N ASP A 157 4.90 5.85 -7.26
CA ASP A 157 6.18 5.14 -7.14
C ASP A 157 6.03 3.67 -6.71
N GLU A 158 7.14 2.96 -6.49
CA GLU A 158 7.25 1.51 -6.29
C GLU A 158 6.70 0.98 -4.95
N SER A 159 6.26 1.87 -4.05
CA SER A 159 5.75 1.48 -2.74
C SER A 159 4.31 1.91 -2.46
N ILE A 160 3.72 1.27 -1.47
CA ILE A 160 2.40 1.56 -0.93
C ILE A 160 2.57 2.24 0.43
N LEU A 161 2.00 3.44 0.55
CA LEU A 161 1.80 4.08 1.85
C LEU A 161 0.47 3.64 2.45
N VAL A 162 0.56 3.04 3.63
CA VAL A 162 -0.57 2.51 4.40
C VAL A 162 -0.90 3.47 5.54
N GLN A 163 -2.16 3.91 5.60
CA GLN A 163 -2.68 4.76 6.66
C GLN A 163 -3.96 4.18 7.26
N LEU A 164 -4.17 4.42 8.55
CA LEU A 164 -5.40 4.12 9.26
C LEU A 164 -5.99 5.43 9.81
N ASN A 165 -7.17 5.82 9.36
CA ASN A 165 -7.84 7.05 9.79
C ASN A 165 -6.94 8.29 9.66
N ASN A 166 -6.18 8.40 8.56
CA ASN A 166 -5.17 9.45 8.32
C ASN A 166 -4.01 9.49 9.34
N ARG A 167 -3.71 8.35 9.98
CA ARG A 167 -2.62 8.18 10.95
C ARG A 167 -1.78 6.95 10.61
N ILE A 168 -0.60 6.86 11.23
CA ILE A 168 0.26 5.68 11.15
C ILE A 168 -0.45 4.50 11.84
N PRO A 169 -0.65 3.35 11.17
CA PRO A 169 -1.11 2.12 11.82
C PRO A 169 -0.18 1.71 12.99
N GLY A 170 -0.76 1.26 14.10
CA GLY A 170 -0.01 0.74 15.25
C GLY A 170 0.43 1.78 16.28
N CYS A 171 0.13 3.07 16.05
CA CYS A 171 0.25 4.11 17.07
C CYS A 171 -1.09 4.26 17.81
N GLY A 172 -1.33 3.36 18.77
CA GLY A 172 -2.45 3.40 19.72
C GLY A 172 -1.95 3.47 21.15
#